data_AF-A0A4R0JYU7-F1
#
_entry.id   AF-A0A4R0JYU7-F1
#
_cell.length_a   1.000
_cell.length_b   1.000
_cell.length_c   1.000
_cell.angle_alpha   90.00
_cell.angle_beta   90.00
_cell.angle_gamma   90.00
#
_symmetry.space_group_name_H-M   'P 1'
#
loop_
_entity.id
_entity.type
_entity.pdbx_description
1 polymer ?
#
loop_
_entity_poly.entity_id
_entity_poly.type
_entity_poly.pdbx_seq_one_letter_code
_entity_poly.pdbx_strand_id
1 'polypeptide(L)'
;MDTPDTGPSGDVEDLLDHLRESRGFDFRGYKRTSLLRRIQHRLDQLEIGSYGEYIDRLQIDVDEFTALFNTILINVTGFFRDPEAWDQIGSVVIPKLVADKEPGDPIRVWSAGCSSGQEAYSIAMLLAEALGAERYLDQVKIYATDVDHDALAQARHATFDDAAMRGVPDGLRDRYFERRDHRHAFRHDLRRTIIFGRNDLVQDAPISRIDLLICRNTLMYFNAEAQARILGRFHFAVVPDGVLFLGKAEMLLSHGDIFEPLDLKRRIFRRAQATPPATPRPVRSSAGGGPSAADVLGELRSRGFSASPVAQFVVTVNDDLAVFNDQARETFGLHPNDIGSPLRDLEISYRPAELRTQLAEVKSRHEPARITDVEWQRPNGVVQWFEVQVNPLLDGEDLLGVSFVFDDVTIARTLRRELERTNRQLEATNEELQSTNEELETTNEELQSTVEELETTNEELQSTNEELETINEELQSTNDELKVINDALGDRSTELNRVNDFLQSILTGIKAGVVVIDQAMQVIAWNAGAEELWGVHTAEAEGRHLLDLDIGLPMTEVKPVALNALSDPTYVGELRLEAVNRRGRTITLRLVCSALSNTHGDGNGALLVMETVPADAGTSVNSLQ
;
A
#
# COMPACT_ATOMS: atom_id res chain seq x y z
N MET A 1 0.49 -35.55 -1.57
CA MET A 1 -0.78 -34.82 -1.40
C MET A 1 -0.50 -33.50 -2.07
N ASP A 2 -0.90 -33.43 -3.33
CA ASP A 2 -0.53 -32.35 -4.24
C ASP A 2 -1.18 -31.04 -3.77
N THR A 3 -0.38 -30.00 -3.65
CA THR A 3 -0.86 -28.62 -3.52
C THR A 3 -1.59 -28.26 -4.82
N PRO A 4 -2.84 -27.79 -4.79
CA PRO A 4 -3.51 -27.36 -6.00
C PRO A 4 -2.84 -26.09 -6.51
N ASP A 5 -2.43 -26.13 -7.76
CA ASP A 5 -1.98 -25.00 -8.58
C ASP A 5 -3.19 -24.08 -8.79
N THR A 6 -3.36 -23.07 -7.93
CA THR A 6 -4.47 -22.10 -7.96
C THR A 6 -4.17 -20.91 -8.86
N GLY A 7 -3.65 -21.16 -10.06
CA GLY A 7 -3.59 -20.16 -11.12
C GLY A 7 -4.92 -20.04 -11.86
N PRO A 8 -5.29 -18.85 -12.37
CA PRO A 8 -6.48 -18.67 -13.21
C PRO A 8 -6.46 -19.61 -14.42
N SER A 9 -7.60 -20.25 -14.71
CA SER A 9 -7.69 -21.27 -15.76
C SER A 9 -7.72 -20.62 -17.16
N GLY A 10 -6.58 -20.58 -17.85
CA GLY A 10 -6.43 -20.05 -19.22
C GLY A 10 -4.96 -19.80 -19.55
N ASP A 11 -4.58 -19.71 -20.82
CA ASP A 11 -3.20 -19.39 -21.18
C ASP A 11 -2.98 -17.88 -21.05
N VAL A 12 -2.04 -17.48 -20.20
CA VAL A 12 -1.68 -16.06 -20.04
C VAL A 12 -1.10 -15.48 -21.33
N GLU A 13 -0.54 -16.32 -22.22
CA GLU A 13 -0.09 -15.87 -23.53
C GLU A 13 -1.23 -15.26 -24.35
N ASP A 14 -2.43 -15.81 -24.26
CA ASP A 14 -3.60 -15.31 -24.99
C ASP A 14 -3.96 -13.89 -24.55
N LEU A 15 -3.86 -13.61 -23.24
CA LEU A 15 -4.05 -12.25 -22.70
C LEU A 15 -2.96 -11.30 -23.20
N LEU A 16 -1.68 -11.72 -23.17
CA LEU A 16 -0.57 -10.88 -23.61
C LEU A 16 -0.64 -10.58 -25.12
N ASP A 17 -1.01 -11.57 -25.93
CA ASP A 17 -1.23 -11.39 -27.36
C ASP A 17 -2.44 -10.49 -27.63
N HIS A 18 -3.53 -10.62 -26.87
CA HIS A 18 -4.67 -9.71 -26.96
C HIS A 18 -4.29 -8.26 -26.63
N LEU A 19 -3.51 -8.03 -25.57
CA LEU A 19 -3.03 -6.69 -25.18
C LEU A 19 -2.13 -6.09 -26.27
N ARG A 20 -1.27 -6.90 -26.89
CA ARG A 20 -0.42 -6.48 -28.01
C ARG A 20 -1.25 -6.08 -29.23
N GLU A 21 -2.22 -6.89 -29.62
CA GLU A 21 -3.01 -6.67 -30.83
C GLU A 21 -4.02 -5.52 -30.69
N SER A 22 -4.67 -5.42 -29.53
CA SER A 22 -5.70 -4.42 -29.28
C SER A 22 -5.13 -3.01 -29.03
N ARG A 23 -3.98 -2.91 -28.35
CA ARG A 23 -3.44 -1.64 -27.85
C ARG A 23 -1.99 -1.36 -28.26
N GLY A 24 -1.38 -2.27 -29.02
CA GLY A 24 -0.03 -2.08 -29.58
C GLY A 24 1.08 -2.09 -28.53
N PHE A 25 0.84 -2.70 -27.37
CA PHE A 25 1.82 -2.75 -26.27
C PHE A 25 2.29 -4.18 -26.02
N ASP A 26 3.60 -4.40 -26.12
CA ASP A 26 4.17 -5.74 -26.00
C ASP A 26 4.81 -5.98 -24.62
N PHE A 27 4.07 -6.65 -23.74
CA PHE A 27 4.54 -7.01 -22.41
C PHE A 27 5.52 -8.21 -22.40
N ARG A 28 5.78 -8.89 -23.51
CA ARG A 28 6.72 -10.03 -23.54
C ARG A 28 8.16 -9.63 -23.24
N GLY A 29 8.50 -8.35 -23.46
CA GLY A 29 9.77 -7.76 -23.07
C GLY A 29 9.90 -7.50 -21.56
N TYR A 30 8.82 -7.63 -20.78
CA TYR A 30 8.80 -7.40 -19.34
C TYR A 30 9.22 -8.66 -18.57
N LYS A 31 9.67 -8.46 -17.33
CA LYS A 31 9.95 -9.57 -16.41
C LYS A 31 8.65 -10.31 -16.08
N ARG A 32 8.56 -11.58 -16.49
CA ARG A 32 7.36 -12.41 -16.33
C ARG A 32 6.84 -12.46 -14.90
N THR A 33 7.68 -12.73 -13.91
CA THR A 33 7.27 -12.89 -12.51
C THR A 33 6.53 -11.65 -11.99
N SER A 34 7.11 -10.46 -12.19
CA SER A 34 6.46 -9.21 -11.77
C SER A 34 5.21 -8.87 -12.59
N LEU A 35 5.20 -9.19 -13.88
CA LEU A 35 4.05 -8.94 -14.75
C LEU A 35 2.86 -9.80 -14.32
N LEU A 36 3.07 -11.10 -14.15
CA LEU A 36 2.04 -12.06 -13.76
C LEU A 36 1.45 -11.73 -12.38
N ARG A 37 2.30 -11.40 -11.40
CA ARG A 37 1.81 -11.02 -10.05
C ARG A 37 0.90 -9.78 -10.08
N ARG A 38 1.21 -8.80 -10.93
CA ARG A 38 0.41 -7.57 -11.07
C ARG A 38 -0.90 -7.81 -11.79
N ILE A 39 -0.89 -8.67 -12.81
CA ILE A 39 -2.11 -9.11 -13.48
C ILE A 39 -2.98 -9.90 -12.51
N GLN A 40 -2.40 -10.82 -11.74
CA GLN A 40 -3.11 -11.59 -10.72
C GLN A 40 -3.76 -10.69 -9.68
N HIS A 41 -3.01 -9.72 -9.14
CA HIS A 41 -3.57 -8.76 -8.19
C HIS A 41 -4.77 -7.98 -8.78
N ARG A 42 -4.73 -7.65 -10.07
CA ARG A 42 -5.85 -6.98 -10.75
C ARG A 42 -7.06 -7.91 -10.93
N LEU A 43 -6.82 -9.19 -11.25
CA LEU A 43 -7.85 -10.23 -11.33
C LEU A 43 -8.53 -10.42 -9.97
N ASP A 44 -7.76 -10.48 -8.90
CA ASP A 44 -8.25 -10.64 -7.52
C ASP A 44 -9.13 -9.45 -7.10
N GLN A 45 -8.72 -8.21 -7.41
CA GLN A 45 -9.51 -7.00 -7.16
C GLN A 45 -10.87 -6.98 -7.87
N LEU A 46 -10.97 -7.67 -9.02
CA LEU A 46 -12.18 -7.75 -9.83
C LEU A 46 -12.96 -9.05 -9.59
N GLU A 47 -12.46 -9.92 -8.71
CA GLU A 47 -12.99 -11.26 -8.42
C GLU A 47 -13.13 -12.13 -9.69
N ILE A 48 -12.17 -12.03 -10.62
CA ILE A 48 -12.17 -12.78 -11.89
C ILE A 48 -11.26 -14.00 -11.78
N GLY A 49 -11.80 -15.19 -12.06
CA GLY A 49 -11.11 -16.47 -11.84
C GLY A 49 -10.31 -16.98 -13.04
N SER A 50 -10.39 -16.35 -14.21
CA SER A 50 -9.70 -16.80 -15.42
C SER A 50 -9.22 -15.67 -16.32
N TYR A 51 -8.12 -15.89 -17.05
CA TYR A 51 -7.64 -14.93 -18.05
C TYR A 51 -8.64 -14.73 -19.20
N GLY A 52 -9.42 -15.77 -19.56
CA GLY A 52 -10.45 -15.67 -20.60
C GLY A 52 -11.57 -14.70 -20.22
N GLU A 53 -12.13 -14.83 -19.01
CA GLU A 53 -13.13 -13.89 -18.47
C GLU A 53 -12.59 -12.47 -18.38
N TYR A 54 -11.28 -12.32 -18.13
CA TYR A 54 -10.65 -11.02 -18.07
C TYR A 54 -10.46 -10.38 -19.45
N ILE A 55 -10.14 -11.16 -20.47
CA ILE A 55 -10.15 -10.69 -21.87
C ILE A 55 -11.55 -10.20 -22.24
N ASP A 56 -12.60 -10.94 -21.87
CA ASP A 56 -13.99 -10.51 -22.10
C ASP A 56 -14.29 -9.18 -21.38
N ARG A 57 -13.82 -9.01 -20.14
CA ARG A 57 -13.93 -7.73 -19.43
C ARG A 57 -13.23 -6.60 -20.15
N LEU A 58 -11.99 -6.80 -20.61
CA LEU A 58 -11.22 -5.79 -21.36
C LEU A 58 -11.89 -5.38 -22.68
N GLN A 59 -12.71 -6.24 -23.27
CA GLN A 59 -13.48 -5.92 -24.47
C GLN A 59 -14.75 -5.10 -24.18
N ILE A 60 -15.35 -5.29 -23.01
CA ILE A 60 -16.60 -4.62 -22.60
C ILE A 60 -16.31 -3.27 -21.94
N ASP A 61 -15.29 -3.21 -21.09
CA ASP A 61 -14.93 -2.04 -20.31
C ASP A 61 -13.69 -1.34 -20.91
N VAL A 62 -13.91 -0.16 -21.47
CA VAL A 62 -12.86 0.62 -22.14
C VAL A 62 -11.83 1.17 -21.14
N ASP A 63 -12.26 1.43 -19.89
CA ASP A 63 -11.43 2.02 -18.85
C ASP A 63 -10.60 0.96 -18.11
N GLU A 64 -11.04 -0.30 -18.12
CA GLU A 64 -10.33 -1.40 -17.45
C GLU A 64 -8.92 -1.60 -18.01
N PHE A 65 -8.72 -1.42 -19.32
CA PHE A 65 -7.38 -1.49 -19.89
C PHE A 65 -6.44 -0.47 -19.24
N THR A 66 -6.91 0.77 -19.03
CA THR A 66 -6.13 1.83 -18.40
C THR A 66 -5.81 1.48 -16.94
N ALA A 67 -6.78 0.91 -16.22
CA ALA A 67 -6.57 0.46 -14.85
C ALA A 67 -5.53 -0.66 -14.76
N LEU A 68 -5.65 -1.71 -15.60
CA LEU A 68 -4.65 -2.77 -15.72
C LEU A 68 -3.26 -2.21 -16.04
N PHE A 69 -3.20 -1.29 -17.00
CA PHE A 69 -1.95 -0.67 -17.43
C PHE A 69 -1.27 0.09 -16.28
N ASN A 70 -2.05 0.85 -15.50
CA ASN A 70 -1.57 1.54 -14.30
C ASN A 70 -1.19 0.59 -13.15
N THR A 71 -1.79 -0.60 -13.08
CA THR A 71 -1.38 -1.64 -12.12
C THR A 71 -0.05 -2.29 -12.54
N ILE A 72 0.14 -2.54 -13.84
CA ILE A 72 1.36 -3.14 -14.39
C ILE A 72 2.53 -2.15 -14.34
N LEU A 73 2.32 -0.90 -14.78
CA LEU A 73 3.34 0.13 -14.80
C LEU A 73 3.30 0.95 -13.51
N ILE A 74 4.32 0.80 -12.65
CA ILE A 74 4.43 1.61 -11.44
C ILE A 74 4.79 3.04 -11.82
N ASN A 75 3.79 3.92 -11.90
CA ASN A 75 3.95 5.31 -12.30
C ASN A 75 4.43 6.25 -11.17
N VAL A 76 5.11 5.73 -10.15
CA VAL A 76 5.60 6.53 -9.02
C VAL A 76 6.85 7.29 -9.43
N THR A 77 6.69 8.61 -9.57
CA THR A 77 7.76 9.55 -9.90
C THR A 77 7.73 10.76 -8.96
N GLY A 78 8.85 11.49 -8.88
CA GLY A 78 9.00 12.63 -7.98
C GLY A 78 10.11 13.56 -8.45
N PHE A 79 9.99 14.83 -8.10
CA PHE A 79 11.02 15.82 -8.39
C PHE A 79 12.32 15.45 -7.67
N PHE A 80 13.45 15.57 -8.37
CA PHE A 80 14.78 15.30 -7.84
C PHE A 80 14.91 13.94 -7.11
N ARG A 81 14.19 12.90 -7.58
CA ARG A 81 14.29 11.53 -7.04
C ARG A 81 15.75 11.07 -7.05
N ASP A 82 16.24 10.62 -5.89
CA ASP A 82 17.66 10.38 -5.58
C ASP A 82 18.51 11.67 -5.66
N PRO A 83 18.39 12.60 -4.68
CA PRO A 83 18.96 13.94 -4.76
C PRO A 83 20.48 13.97 -5.04
N GLU A 84 21.24 13.06 -4.43
CA GLU A 84 22.69 12.97 -4.64
C GLU A 84 23.07 12.76 -6.12
N ALA A 85 22.23 12.06 -6.90
CA ALA A 85 22.47 11.84 -8.31
C ALA A 85 22.20 13.12 -9.12
N TRP A 86 21.13 13.84 -8.79
CA TRP A 86 20.82 15.14 -9.39
C TRP A 86 21.86 16.21 -9.04
N ASP A 87 22.46 16.18 -7.86
CA ASP A 87 23.58 17.05 -7.49
C ASP A 87 24.77 16.84 -8.43
N GLN A 88 25.08 15.59 -8.81
CA GLN A 88 26.14 15.29 -9.78
C GLN A 88 25.81 15.80 -11.19
N ILE A 89 24.54 15.65 -11.60
CA ILE A 89 24.06 16.19 -12.87
C ILE A 89 24.23 17.71 -12.87
N GLY A 90 23.79 18.40 -11.82
CA GLY A 90 23.87 19.85 -11.69
C GLY A 90 25.28 20.41 -11.56
N SER A 91 26.17 19.74 -10.81
CA SER A 91 27.51 20.26 -10.49
C SER A 91 28.60 19.84 -11.49
N VAL A 92 28.42 18.75 -12.23
CA VAL A 92 29.46 18.20 -13.12
C VAL A 92 28.98 18.08 -14.56
N VAL A 93 27.84 17.44 -14.79
CA VAL A 93 27.38 17.12 -16.16
C VAL A 93 26.90 18.37 -16.89
N ILE A 94 26.01 19.15 -16.28
CA ILE A 94 25.44 20.35 -16.89
C ILE A 94 26.52 21.41 -17.18
N PRO A 95 27.42 21.78 -16.25
CA PRO A 95 28.45 22.76 -16.53
C PRO A 95 29.35 22.36 -17.69
N LYS A 96 29.72 21.08 -17.79
CA LYS A 96 30.49 20.55 -18.92
C LYS A 96 29.70 20.67 -20.23
N LEU A 97 28.44 20.23 -20.23
CA LEU A 97 27.58 20.26 -21.40
C LEU A 97 27.35 21.70 -21.91
N VAL A 98 27.25 22.67 -21.01
CA VAL A 98 27.12 24.10 -21.36
C VAL A 98 28.44 24.68 -21.91
N ALA A 99 29.58 24.25 -21.37
CA ALA A 99 30.91 24.69 -21.81
C ALA A 99 31.27 24.15 -23.20
N ASP A 100 30.83 22.93 -23.52
CA ASP A 100 31.09 22.27 -24.81
C ASP A 100 30.21 22.81 -25.96
N LYS A 101 29.29 23.75 -25.69
CA LYS A 101 28.32 24.29 -26.67
C LYS A 101 28.60 25.75 -26.98
N GLU A 102 28.68 26.08 -28.27
CA GLU A 102 28.77 27.47 -28.71
C GLU A 102 27.42 28.20 -28.53
N PRO A 103 27.42 29.54 -28.39
CA PRO A 103 26.18 30.32 -28.40
C PRO A 103 25.36 30.08 -29.67
N GLY A 104 24.19 29.43 -29.51
CA GLY A 104 23.28 29.08 -30.60
C GLY A 104 23.20 27.58 -30.89
N ASP A 105 24.13 26.77 -30.38
CA ASP A 105 24.05 25.32 -30.49
C ASP A 105 22.96 24.76 -29.57
N PRO A 106 22.07 23.89 -30.07
CA PRO A 106 21.01 23.34 -29.26
C PRO A 106 21.56 22.33 -28.24
N ILE A 107 21.00 22.40 -27.03
CA ILE A 107 21.11 21.40 -25.98
C ILE A 107 19.85 20.53 -26.03
N ARG A 108 20.01 19.27 -26.38
CA ARG A 108 18.93 18.31 -26.57
C ARG A 108 18.97 17.29 -25.44
N VAL A 109 17.94 17.30 -24.61
CA VAL A 109 17.77 16.32 -23.52
C VAL A 109 16.63 15.38 -23.87
N TRP A 110 16.77 14.09 -23.55
CA TRP A 110 15.67 13.14 -23.65
C TRP A 110 15.41 12.48 -22.30
N SER A 111 14.26 12.73 -21.69
CA SER A 111 13.71 11.98 -20.56
C SER A 111 12.82 10.87 -21.10
N ALA A 112 13.34 9.65 -21.09
CA ALA A 112 12.68 8.43 -21.54
C ALA A 112 12.05 7.71 -20.33
N GLY A 113 10.74 7.47 -20.38
CA GLY A 113 9.97 7.02 -19.21
C GLY A 113 9.64 8.16 -18.25
N CYS A 114 9.16 9.30 -18.79
CA CYS A 114 9.03 10.53 -18.01
C CYS A 114 7.84 10.56 -17.03
N SER A 115 6.92 9.59 -17.10
CA SER A 115 5.69 9.51 -16.31
C SER A 115 4.95 10.86 -16.28
N SER A 116 4.57 11.36 -15.10
CA SER A 116 3.90 12.67 -14.93
C SER A 116 4.81 13.90 -15.05
N GLY A 117 6.04 13.71 -15.55
CA GLY A 117 6.92 14.76 -16.07
C GLY A 117 7.92 15.37 -15.07
N GLN A 118 7.90 14.96 -13.80
CA GLN A 118 8.71 15.54 -12.72
C GLN A 118 10.21 15.50 -13.03
N GLU A 119 10.71 14.45 -13.68
CA GLU A 119 12.12 14.37 -14.10
C GLU A 119 12.45 15.38 -15.21
N ALA A 120 11.58 15.54 -16.20
CA ALA A 120 11.74 16.52 -17.28
C ALA A 120 11.74 17.96 -16.74
N TYR A 121 10.90 18.24 -15.74
CA TYR A 121 10.90 19.54 -15.06
C TYR A 121 12.11 19.73 -14.13
N SER A 122 12.60 18.66 -13.49
CA SER A 122 13.82 18.71 -12.66
C SER A 122 15.04 19.12 -13.48
N ILE A 123 15.24 18.48 -14.64
CA ILE A 123 16.35 18.84 -15.53
C ILE A 123 16.16 20.23 -16.16
N ALA A 124 14.92 20.63 -16.44
CA ALA A 124 14.61 21.98 -16.93
C ALA A 124 15.05 23.07 -15.95
N MET A 125 14.77 22.89 -14.65
CA MET A 125 15.19 23.83 -13.61
C MET A 125 16.72 23.93 -13.52
N LEU A 126 17.43 22.80 -13.52
CA LEU A 126 18.90 22.81 -13.42
C LEU A 126 19.56 23.47 -14.64
N LEU A 127 19.05 23.21 -15.86
CA LEU A 127 19.55 23.85 -17.07
C LEU A 127 19.24 25.35 -17.09
N ALA A 128 18.06 25.75 -16.61
CA ALA A 128 17.70 27.16 -16.51
C ALA A 128 18.56 27.92 -15.49
N GLU A 129 18.93 27.28 -14.38
CA GLU A 129 19.88 27.85 -13.40
C GLU A 129 21.28 28.03 -13.99
N ALA A 130 21.76 27.04 -14.77
CA ALA A 130 23.10 27.08 -15.33
C ALA A 130 23.25 28.05 -16.52
N LEU A 131 22.22 28.18 -17.35
CA LEU A 131 22.25 28.98 -18.58
C LEU A 131 21.67 30.40 -18.40
N GLY A 132 20.80 30.59 -17.41
CA GLY A 132 19.91 31.74 -17.34
C GLY A 132 18.69 31.59 -18.27
N ALA A 133 17.61 32.31 -17.97
CA ALA A 133 16.32 32.15 -18.63
C ALA A 133 16.35 32.41 -20.15
N GLU A 134 17.04 33.46 -20.60
CA GLU A 134 17.08 33.82 -22.03
C GLU A 134 17.80 32.75 -22.87
N ARG A 135 19.01 32.37 -22.45
CA ARG A 135 19.81 31.35 -23.15
C ARG A 135 19.13 29.98 -23.09
N TYR A 136 18.48 29.64 -21.98
CA TYR A 136 17.70 28.41 -21.86
C TYR A 136 16.58 28.33 -22.90
N LEU A 137 15.78 29.39 -23.05
CA LEU A 137 14.63 29.40 -23.98
C LEU A 137 15.05 29.25 -25.44
N ASP A 138 16.23 29.77 -25.78
CA ASP A 138 16.80 29.72 -27.13
C ASP A 138 17.45 28.37 -27.45
N GLN A 139 18.29 27.84 -26.54
CA GLN A 139 19.15 26.68 -26.83
C GLN A 139 18.58 25.34 -26.36
N VAL A 140 17.70 25.29 -25.36
CA VAL A 140 17.29 24.02 -24.76
C VAL A 140 16.04 23.45 -25.41
N LYS A 141 16.10 22.15 -25.74
CA LYS A 141 14.94 21.32 -26.09
C LYS A 141 14.97 20.05 -25.27
N ILE A 142 13.90 19.82 -24.51
CA ILE A 142 13.73 18.61 -23.70
C ILE A 142 12.65 17.77 -24.35
N TYR A 143 12.98 16.57 -24.78
CA TYR A 143 12.02 15.57 -25.21
C TYR A 143 11.68 14.72 -23.99
N ALA A 144 10.41 14.65 -23.63
CA ALA A 144 9.92 13.85 -22.51
C ALA A 144 8.93 12.84 -23.07
N THR A 145 9.24 11.56 -22.96
CA THR A 145 8.42 10.53 -23.59
C THR A 145 8.03 9.43 -22.61
N ASP A 146 6.80 8.96 -22.78
CA ASP A 146 6.27 7.83 -22.03
C ASP A 146 5.31 7.02 -22.92
N VAL A 147 4.93 5.84 -22.45
CA VAL A 147 3.90 5.00 -23.08
C VAL A 147 2.52 5.29 -22.50
N ASP A 148 2.46 5.77 -21.25
CA ASP A 148 1.24 6.13 -20.54
C ASP A 148 0.68 7.48 -21.01
N HIS A 149 -0.52 7.45 -21.57
CA HIS A 149 -1.19 8.63 -22.08
C HIS A 149 -1.67 9.58 -20.97
N ASP A 150 -2.12 9.06 -19.85
CA ASP A 150 -2.69 9.84 -18.74
C ASP A 150 -1.57 10.54 -17.96
N ALA A 151 -0.47 9.83 -17.72
CA ALA A 151 0.73 10.43 -17.16
C ALA A 151 1.26 11.57 -18.06
N LEU A 152 1.29 11.36 -19.38
CA LEU A 152 1.67 12.41 -20.33
C LEU A 152 0.68 13.59 -20.34
N ALA A 153 -0.62 13.35 -20.17
CA ALA A 153 -1.62 14.41 -20.07
C ALA A 153 -1.40 15.27 -18.82
N GLN A 154 -1.16 14.63 -17.67
CA GLN A 154 -0.80 15.30 -16.43
C GLN A 154 0.51 16.08 -16.58
N ALA A 155 1.53 15.46 -17.16
CA ALA A 155 2.82 16.09 -17.44
C ALA A 155 2.64 17.34 -18.32
N ARG A 156 1.76 17.28 -19.33
CA ARG A 156 1.50 18.43 -20.20
C ARG A 156 0.86 19.60 -19.46
N HIS A 157 -0.05 19.31 -18.51
CA HIS A 157 -0.75 20.31 -17.72
C HIS A 157 0.18 21.07 -16.76
N ALA A 158 1.29 20.44 -16.33
CA ALA A 158 2.36 21.06 -15.56
C ALA A 158 1.93 21.68 -14.21
N THR A 159 0.90 21.10 -13.59
CA THR A 159 0.37 21.52 -12.30
C THR A 159 0.42 20.38 -11.29
N PHE A 160 1.04 20.62 -10.15
CA PHE A 160 1.34 19.61 -9.13
C PHE A 160 0.71 19.99 -7.79
N ASP A 161 0.36 19.01 -6.98
CA ASP A 161 -0.13 19.23 -5.62
C ASP A 161 1.04 19.41 -4.63
N ASP A 162 0.72 19.76 -3.38
CA ASP A 162 1.73 19.92 -2.32
C ASP A 162 2.53 18.61 -2.07
N ALA A 163 1.90 17.45 -2.23
CA ALA A 163 2.53 16.16 -2.00
C ALA A 163 3.64 15.85 -3.02
N ALA A 164 3.40 16.13 -4.30
CA ALA A 164 4.37 15.98 -5.39
C ALA A 164 5.52 16.98 -5.29
N MET A 165 5.28 18.16 -4.70
CA MET A 165 6.28 19.23 -4.56
C MET A 165 7.29 19.04 -3.42
N ARG A 166 7.12 18.01 -2.58
CA ARG A 166 8.02 17.71 -1.45
C ARG A 166 9.49 17.55 -1.85
N GLY A 167 9.77 17.03 -3.05
CA GLY A 167 11.14 16.82 -3.55
C GLY A 167 11.80 18.07 -4.15
N VAL A 168 11.08 19.18 -4.34
CA VAL A 168 11.62 20.41 -4.93
C VAL A 168 12.25 21.28 -3.84
N PRO A 169 13.54 21.66 -3.95
CA PRO A 169 14.16 22.62 -3.03
C PRO A 169 13.42 23.96 -3.02
N ASP A 170 13.24 24.58 -1.84
CA ASP A 170 12.42 25.78 -1.67
C ASP A 170 12.84 26.93 -2.61
N GLY A 171 14.15 27.18 -2.74
CA GLY A 171 14.66 28.22 -3.63
C GLY A 171 14.38 27.97 -5.13
N LEU A 172 14.20 26.72 -5.55
CA LEU A 172 13.74 26.40 -6.91
C LEU A 172 12.22 26.49 -7.02
N ARG A 173 11.50 26.04 -5.99
CA ARG A 173 10.03 26.12 -5.93
C ARG A 173 9.56 27.56 -6.16
N ASP A 174 10.11 28.51 -5.42
CA ASP A 174 9.70 29.92 -5.47
C ASP A 174 10.01 30.60 -6.82
N ARG A 175 11.04 30.13 -7.55
CA ARG A 175 11.48 30.72 -8.82
C ARG A 175 10.79 30.13 -10.05
N TYR A 176 10.43 28.85 -9.99
CA TYR A 176 9.98 28.09 -11.15
C TYR A 176 8.51 27.68 -11.09
N PHE A 177 7.84 27.86 -9.96
CA PHE A 177 6.43 27.54 -9.80
C PHE A 177 5.62 28.76 -9.34
N GLU A 178 4.45 28.93 -9.93
CA GLU A 178 3.41 29.82 -9.45
C GLU A 178 2.45 29.03 -8.57
N ARG A 179 2.36 29.41 -7.30
CA ARG A 179 1.37 28.81 -6.39
C ARG A 179 0.00 29.43 -6.62
N ARG A 180 -1.01 28.58 -6.87
CA ARG A 180 -2.43 28.92 -6.91
C ARG A 180 -3.17 27.93 -6.03
N ASP A 181 -3.66 28.39 -4.89
CA ASP A 181 -4.28 27.57 -3.84
C ASP A 181 -3.34 26.42 -3.36
N HIS A 182 -3.78 25.17 -3.54
CA HIS A 182 -3.05 23.93 -3.24
C HIS A 182 -2.33 23.34 -4.46
N ARG A 183 -2.22 24.10 -5.55
CA ARG A 183 -1.54 23.67 -6.78
C ARG A 183 -0.36 24.58 -7.11
N HIS A 184 0.69 23.96 -7.65
CA HIS A 184 1.92 24.60 -8.10
C HIS A 184 2.01 24.43 -9.61
N ALA A 185 1.90 25.52 -10.35
CA ALA A 185 1.99 25.53 -11.80
C ALA A 185 3.41 25.87 -12.24
N PHE A 186 4.04 25.04 -13.06
CA PHE A 186 5.37 25.32 -13.59
C PHE A 186 5.33 26.52 -14.56
N ARG A 187 6.36 27.36 -14.53
CA ARG A 187 6.43 28.59 -15.34
C ARG A 187 6.19 28.32 -16.83
N HIS A 188 5.19 28.99 -17.40
CA HIS A 188 4.69 28.69 -18.74
C HIS A 188 5.71 28.93 -19.87
N ASP A 189 6.56 29.94 -19.75
CA ASP A 189 7.62 30.23 -20.71
C ASP A 189 8.63 29.08 -20.83
N LEU A 190 9.13 28.57 -19.70
CA LEU A 190 10.06 27.45 -19.65
C LEU A 190 9.39 26.14 -20.05
N ARG A 191 8.12 25.95 -19.67
CA ARG A 191 7.34 24.77 -20.07
C ARG A 191 7.37 24.52 -21.59
N ARG A 192 7.41 25.57 -22.41
CA ARG A 192 7.39 25.48 -23.89
C ARG A 192 8.62 24.83 -24.50
N THR A 193 9.72 24.68 -23.77
CA THR A 193 10.92 23.98 -24.25
C THR A 193 10.80 22.46 -24.13
N ILE A 194 9.78 21.97 -23.40
CA ILE A 194 9.56 20.54 -23.14
C ILE A 194 8.50 19.99 -24.11
N ILE A 195 8.90 19.01 -24.92
CA ILE A 195 8.05 18.32 -25.89
C ILE A 195 7.65 16.96 -25.30
N PHE A 196 6.36 16.81 -24.99
CA PHE A 196 5.79 15.55 -24.49
C PHE A 196 5.20 14.70 -25.61
N GLY A 197 5.75 13.51 -25.81
CA GLY A 197 5.32 12.58 -26.86
C GLY A 197 5.18 11.15 -26.38
N ARG A 198 4.32 10.36 -27.02
CA ARG A 198 4.27 8.92 -26.78
C ARG A 198 5.48 8.25 -27.44
N ASN A 199 6.19 7.37 -26.73
CA ASN A 199 7.27 6.57 -27.30
C ASN A 199 7.42 5.24 -26.55
N ASP A 200 7.30 4.12 -27.27
CA ASP A 200 7.67 2.80 -26.80
C ASP A 200 9.17 2.57 -27.03
N LEU A 201 9.95 2.43 -25.96
CA LEU A 201 11.40 2.29 -26.03
C LEU A 201 11.88 1.02 -26.77
N VAL A 202 11.05 -0.03 -26.82
CA VAL A 202 11.37 -1.31 -27.46
C VAL A 202 11.08 -1.25 -28.96
N GLN A 203 9.95 -0.63 -29.33
CA GLN A 203 9.45 -0.66 -30.70
C GLN A 203 9.78 0.62 -31.49
N ASP A 204 9.47 1.78 -30.94
CA ASP A 204 9.49 3.06 -31.64
C ASP A 204 10.91 3.56 -31.91
N ALA A 205 11.09 4.29 -33.02
CA ALA A 205 12.38 4.85 -33.38
C ALA A 205 12.89 5.82 -32.29
N PRO A 206 14.18 5.75 -31.92
CA PRO A 206 14.73 6.63 -30.90
C PRO A 206 14.88 8.06 -31.41
N ILE A 207 14.77 9.03 -30.49
CA ILE A 207 15.08 10.43 -30.79
C ILE A 207 16.58 10.57 -30.94
N SER A 208 17.05 11.16 -32.04
CA SER A 208 18.48 11.27 -32.33
C SER A 208 19.10 12.59 -31.89
N ARG A 209 20.44 12.58 -31.80
CA ARG A 209 21.30 13.72 -31.44
C ARG A 209 20.96 14.27 -30.06
N ILE A 210 20.96 13.40 -29.06
CA ILE A 210 20.69 13.75 -27.66
C ILE A 210 22.02 13.98 -26.94
N ASP A 211 22.16 15.11 -26.25
CA ASP A 211 23.33 15.44 -25.44
C ASP A 211 23.27 14.79 -24.05
N LEU A 212 22.07 14.74 -23.46
CA LEU A 212 21.80 14.08 -22.18
C LEU A 212 20.54 13.23 -22.27
N LEU A 213 20.68 11.92 -22.12
CA LEU A 213 19.57 10.97 -22.05
C LEU A 213 19.36 10.56 -20.59
N ILE A 214 18.15 10.72 -20.10
CA ILE A 214 17.70 10.34 -18.75
C ILE A 214 16.71 9.20 -18.94
N CYS A 215 17.02 8.03 -18.40
CA CYS A 215 16.11 6.87 -18.43
C CYS A 215 16.22 6.18 -17.08
N ARG A 216 15.39 6.59 -16.12
CA ARG A 216 15.52 6.18 -14.72
C ARG A 216 14.32 5.37 -14.29
N ASN A 217 14.58 4.30 -13.53
CA ASN A 217 13.56 3.43 -12.97
C ASN A 217 12.57 2.88 -14.03
N THR A 218 13.01 2.75 -15.29
CA THR A 218 12.22 2.27 -16.43
C THR A 218 12.80 0.97 -16.98
N LEU A 219 14.12 0.87 -17.11
CA LEU A 219 14.78 -0.35 -17.60
C LEU A 219 14.57 -1.54 -16.66
N MET A 220 14.35 -1.30 -15.36
CA MET A 220 14.16 -2.34 -14.35
C MET A 220 12.98 -3.30 -14.61
N TYR A 221 11.98 -2.87 -15.40
CA TYR A 221 10.81 -3.67 -15.76
C TYR A 221 11.08 -4.67 -16.90
N PHE A 222 12.10 -4.39 -17.71
CA PHE A 222 12.42 -5.18 -18.90
C PHE A 222 13.35 -6.36 -18.57
N ASN A 223 13.23 -7.42 -19.37
CA ASN A 223 14.18 -8.53 -19.36
C ASN A 223 15.51 -8.13 -20.04
N ALA A 224 16.55 -8.96 -19.88
CA ALA A 224 17.89 -8.64 -20.36
C ALA A 224 17.96 -8.41 -21.88
N GLU A 225 17.18 -9.16 -22.67
CA GLU A 225 17.14 -9.02 -24.13
C GLU A 225 16.52 -7.69 -24.56
N ALA A 226 15.38 -7.31 -23.95
CA ALA A 226 14.73 -6.04 -24.20
C ALA A 226 15.61 -4.86 -23.76
N GLN A 227 16.25 -4.96 -22.60
CA GLN A 227 17.23 -3.96 -22.14
C GLN A 227 18.37 -3.79 -23.15
N ALA A 228 18.95 -4.88 -23.67
CA ALA A 228 20.02 -4.81 -24.66
C ALA A 228 19.59 -4.06 -25.94
N ARG A 229 18.38 -4.34 -26.44
CA ARG A 229 17.82 -3.62 -27.60
C ARG A 229 17.62 -2.14 -27.31
N ILE A 230 17.05 -1.79 -26.15
CA ILE A 230 16.84 -0.39 -25.74
C ILE A 230 18.18 0.34 -25.63
N LEU A 231 19.20 -0.28 -25.01
CA LEU A 231 20.53 0.32 -24.87
C LEU A 231 21.22 0.53 -26.22
N GLY A 232 21.07 -0.39 -27.17
CA GLY A 232 21.55 -0.20 -28.55
C GLY A 232 20.89 1.02 -29.22
N ARG A 233 19.57 1.21 -29.01
CA ARG A 233 18.85 2.40 -29.49
C ARG A 233 19.32 3.67 -28.79
N PHE A 234 19.57 3.64 -27.49
CA PHE A 234 20.13 4.77 -26.74
C PHE A 234 21.52 5.15 -27.23
N HIS A 235 22.39 4.18 -27.50
CA HIS A 235 23.71 4.45 -28.06
C HIS A 235 23.64 5.17 -29.42
N PHE A 236 22.66 4.83 -30.26
CA PHE A 236 22.40 5.54 -31.51
C PHE A 236 21.82 6.96 -31.28
N ALA A 237 20.96 7.12 -30.26
CA ALA A 237 20.31 8.38 -29.90
C ALA A 237 21.29 9.45 -29.39
N VAL A 238 22.19 9.06 -28.50
CA VAL A 238 23.11 9.95 -27.78
C VAL A 238 24.26 10.37 -28.70
N VAL A 239 24.64 11.65 -28.74
CA VAL A 239 25.79 12.13 -29.53
C VAL A 239 27.12 11.57 -29.00
N PRO A 240 28.21 11.57 -29.78
CA PRO A 240 29.55 11.31 -29.25
C PRO A 240 29.82 12.17 -28.01
N ASP A 241 30.41 11.58 -26.97
CA ASP A 241 30.65 12.19 -25.66
C ASP A 241 29.40 12.61 -24.85
N GLY A 242 28.20 12.36 -25.39
CA GLY A 242 26.93 12.58 -24.69
C GLY A 242 26.76 11.64 -23.49
N VAL A 243 25.84 12.02 -22.60
CA VAL A 243 25.68 11.40 -21.28
C VAL A 243 24.38 10.61 -21.20
N LEU A 244 24.45 9.43 -20.58
CA LEU A 244 23.32 8.60 -20.19
C LEU A 244 23.21 8.58 -18.66
N PHE A 245 22.03 8.89 -18.14
CA PHE A 245 21.72 8.91 -16.71
C PHE A 245 20.62 7.89 -16.39
N LEU A 246 20.95 6.89 -15.58
CA LEU A 246 20.06 5.79 -15.20
C LEU A 246 19.65 5.85 -13.72
N GLY A 247 18.65 5.04 -13.35
CA GLY A 247 18.21 4.85 -11.97
C GLY A 247 19.16 3.97 -11.17
N LYS A 248 19.14 4.09 -9.84
CA LYS A 248 20.08 3.41 -8.92
C LYS A 248 20.11 1.88 -9.07
N ALA A 249 18.94 1.28 -9.30
CA ALA A 249 18.74 -0.15 -9.48
C ALA A 249 19.10 -0.66 -10.88
N GLU A 250 19.49 0.23 -11.80
CA GLU A 250 19.75 -0.10 -13.19
C GLU A 250 21.27 -0.10 -13.42
N MET A 251 21.81 -1.22 -13.91
CA MET A 251 23.24 -1.39 -14.17
C MET A 251 23.50 -1.89 -15.58
N LEU A 252 24.55 -1.36 -16.20
CA LEU A 252 25.01 -1.75 -17.53
C LEU A 252 26.04 -2.90 -17.45
N LEU A 253 25.69 -4.00 -16.77
CA LEU A 253 26.62 -5.12 -16.51
C LEU A 253 27.18 -5.77 -17.78
N SER A 254 26.44 -5.73 -18.90
CA SER A 254 26.79 -6.42 -20.16
C SER A 254 27.06 -5.49 -21.35
N HIS A 255 27.10 -4.17 -21.14
CA HIS A 255 27.13 -3.16 -22.21
C HIS A 255 28.21 -2.09 -22.02
N GLY A 256 29.29 -2.42 -21.30
CA GLY A 256 30.42 -1.51 -21.08
C GLY A 256 31.12 -1.03 -22.36
N ASP A 257 30.94 -1.76 -23.46
CA ASP A 257 31.55 -1.45 -24.76
C ASP A 257 30.87 -0.27 -25.48
N ILE A 258 29.64 0.09 -25.10
CA ILE A 258 28.86 1.19 -25.71
C ILE A 258 28.63 2.37 -24.76
N PHE A 259 28.75 2.15 -23.44
CA PHE A 259 28.63 3.20 -22.43
C PHE A 259 29.67 3.03 -21.32
N GLU A 260 30.56 4.01 -21.18
CA GLU A 260 31.62 4.04 -20.17
C GLU A 260 31.12 4.75 -18.90
N PRO A 261 31.41 4.23 -17.69
CA PRO A 261 30.96 4.86 -16.45
C PRO A 261 31.69 6.17 -16.17
N LEU A 262 30.95 7.26 -15.98
CA LEU A 262 31.45 8.53 -15.43
C LEU A 262 31.36 8.55 -13.91
N ASP A 263 30.23 8.06 -13.39
CA ASP A 263 30.00 7.86 -11.96
C ASP A 263 29.18 6.59 -11.79
N LEU A 264 29.85 5.50 -11.44
CA LEU A 264 29.20 4.21 -11.28
C LEU A 264 28.24 4.21 -10.07
N LYS A 265 28.55 4.94 -8.99
CA LYS A 265 27.71 4.99 -7.79
C LYS A 265 26.36 5.66 -8.11
N ARG A 266 26.39 6.70 -8.94
CA ARG A 266 25.21 7.49 -9.33
C ARG A 266 24.61 7.09 -10.68
N ARG A 267 25.15 6.04 -11.32
CA ARG A 267 24.67 5.47 -12.60
C ARG A 267 24.67 6.47 -13.75
N ILE A 268 25.75 7.23 -13.86
CA ILE A 268 25.99 8.19 -14.94
C ILE A 268 27.07 7.64 -15.85
N PHE A 269 26.79 7.61 -17.14
CA PHE A 269 27.63 7.00 -18.17
C PHE A 269 27.86 7.98 -19.33
N ARG A 270 28.97 7.82 -20.05
CA ARG A 270 29.27 8.53 -21.30
C ARG A 270 29.15 7.54 -22.45
N ARG A 271 28.66 8.00 -23.60
CA ARG A 271 28.72 7.21 -24.83
C ARG A 271 30.19 6.88 -25.18
N ALA A 272 30.50 5.60 -25.34
CA ALA A 272 31.82 5.15 -25.76
C ALA A 272 32.09 5.57 -27.22
N GLN A 273 33.33 5.97 -27.51
CA GLN A 273 33.73 6.23 -28.90
C GLN A 273 34.04 4.88 -29.58
N ALA A 274 33.25 4.51 -30.58
CA ALA A 274 33.59 3.38 -31.43
C ALA A 274 34.96 3.65 -32.07
N THR A 275 35.99 2.93 -31.65
CA THR A 275 37.31 2.99 -32.29
C THR A 275 37.20 2.28 -33.65
N PRO A 276 37.28 2.98 -34.79
CA PRO A 276 37.29 2.30 -36.08
C PRO A 276 38.66 1.64 -36.29
N PRO A 277 38.76 0.42 -36.85
CA PRO A 277 40.01 -0.07 -37.38
C PRO A 277 40.52 0.91 -38.45
N ALA A 278 41.71 1.46 -38.26
CA ALA A 278 42.30 2.44 -39.15
C ALA A 278 42.45 1.86 -40.58
N THR A 279 41.72 2.42 -41.54
CA THR A 279 41.93 2.15 -42.97
C THR A 279 43.04 3.08 -43.49
N PRO A 280 44.17 2.58 -44.02
CA PRO A 280 45.20 3.45 -44.55
C PRO A 280 44.79 4.01 -45.92
N ARG A 281 44.87 5.34 -46.09
CA ARG A 281 44.79 6.01 -47.40
C ARG A 281 46.02 5.67 -48.24
N PRO A 282 45.90 5.52 -49.57
CA PRO A 282 47.04 5.27 -50.42
C PRO A 282 47.86 6.57 -50.58
N VAL A 283 49.14 6.50 -50.21
CA VAL A 283 50.12 7.54 -50.50
C VAL A 283 50.56 7.40 -51.96
N ARG A 284 50.41 8.46 -52.76
CA ARG A 284 50.96 8.55 -54.11
C ARG A 284 52.49 8.60 -54.02
N SER A 285 53.18 7.61 -54.59
CA SER A 285 54.62 7.64 -54.73
C SER A 285 55.03 8.45 -55.97
N SER A 286 55.87 9.46 -55.73
CA SER A 286 56.70 10.12 -56.74
C SER A 286 57.91 9.26 -57.07
N ALA A 287 58.23 9.18 -58.36
CA ALA A 287 59.28 8.35 -58.95
C ALA A 287 60.71 8.66 -58.44
N GLY A 288 61.49 7.60 -58.21
CA GLY A 288 62.93 7.61 -58.02
C GLY A 288 63.43 6.17 -57.83
N GLY A 289 64.39 5.73 -58.64
CA GLY A 289 64.69 4.31 -58.90
C GLY A 289 65.08 3.45 -57.69
N GLY A 290 64.48 2.26 -57.63
CA GLY A 290 64.73 1.20 -56.65
C GLY A 290 64.38 -0.18 -57.25
N PRO A 291 64.62 -1.29 -56.52
CA PRO A 291 64.53 -2.68 -57.01
C PRO A 291 63.18 -3.00 -57.66
N SER A 292 63.14 -4.03 -58.52
CA SER A 292 61.95 -4.33 -59.31
C SER A 292 60.71 -4.47 -58.43
N ALA A 293 59.55 -4.02 -58.91
CA ALA A 293 58.31 -4.05 -58.13
C ALA A 293 57.97 -5.46 -57.61
N ALA A 294 58.42 -6.52 -58.31
CA ALA A 294 58.23 -7.90 -57.90
C ALA A 294 59.10 -8.29 -56.68
N ASP A 295 60.33 -7.78 -56.60
CA ASP A 295 61.25 -8.07 -55.49
C ASP A 295 60.80 -7.37 -54.21
N VAL A 296 60.32 -6.13 -54.33
CA VAL A 296 59.76 -5.37 -53.19
C VAL A 296 58.47 -6.03 -52.69
N LEU A 297 57.61 -6.51 -53.60
CA LEU A 297 56.37 -7.20 -53.22
C LEU A 297 56.67 -8.55 -52.55
N GLY A 298 57.70 -9.27 -53.00
CA GLY A 298 58.16 -10.52 -52.41
C GLY A 298 58.68 -10.32 -50.98
N GLU A 299 59.53 -9.33 -50.77
CA GLU A 299 60.06 -9.00 -49.43
C GLU A 299 58.94 -8.53 -48.50
N LEU A 300 58.02 -7.69 -48.96
CA LEU A 300 56.88 -7.24 -48.16
C LEU A 300 55.93 -8.39 -47.76
N ARG A 301 55.67 -9.35 -48.66
CA ARG A 301 54.87 -10.54 -48.34
C ARG A 301 55.58 -11.44 -47.33
N SER A 302 56.88 -11.68 -47.50
CA SER A 302 57.67 -12.49 -46.57
C SER A 302 57.70 -11.84 -45.18
N ARG A 303 58.01 -10.54 -45.11
CA ARG A 303 58.02 -9.78 -43.85
C ARG A 303 56.64 -9.68 -43.20
N GLY A 304 55.58 -9.51 -43.99
CA GLY A 304 54.21 -9.49 -43.49
C GLY A 304 53.76 -10.82 -42.91
N PHE A 305 54.15 -11.95 -43.54
CA PHE A 305 53.89 -13.28 -43.01
C PHE A 305 54.68 -13.54 -41.71
N SER A 306 55.99 -13.25 -41.70
CA SER A 306 56.85 -13.41 -40.52
C SER A 306 56.38 -12.58 -39.32
N ALA A 307 55.97 -11.33 -39.54
CA ALA A 307 55.53 -10.40 -38.49
C ALA A 307 54.07 -10.58 -38.04
N SER A 308 53.34 -11.55 -38.61
CA SER A 308 51.95 -11.82 -38.21
C SER A 308 51.88 -12.24 -36.73
N PRO A 309 50.99 -11.65 -35.92
CA PRO A 309 50.86 -11.96 -34.49
C PRO A 309 50.19 -13.31 -34.22
N VAL A 310 49.72 -13.99 -35.26
CA VAL A 310 49.03 -15.29 -35.18
C VAL A 310 49.99 -16.36 -35.68
N ALA A 311 50.11 -17.49 -34.97
CA ALA A 311 50.99 -18.58 -35.40
C ALA A 311 50.44 -19.23 -36.69
N GLN A 312 51.28 -19.29 -37.72
CA GLN A 312 50.88 -19.80 -39.03
C GLN A 312 51.99 -20.65 -39.67
N PHE A 313 51.59 -21.73 -40.34
CA PHE A 313 52.48 -22.51 -41.19
C PHE A 313 51.75 -23.08 -42.40
N VAL A 314 52.50 -23.38 -43.46
CA VAL A 314 51.98 -23.91 -44.72
C VAL A 314 52.66 -25.23 -45.01
N VAL A 315 51.85 -26.19 -45.46
CA VAL A 315 52.27 -27.54 -45.87
C VAL A 315 52.04 -27.70 -47.36
N THR A 316 52.99 -28.29 -48.06
CA THR A 316 52.89 -28.58 -49.49
C THR A 316 51.89 -29.73 -49.78
N VAL A 317 51.60 -29.94 -51.05
CA VAL A 317 50.80 -31.10 -51.51
C VAL A 317 51.43 -32.43 -51.10
N ASN A 318 52.76 -32.49 -50.95
CA ASN A 318 53.50 -33.69 -50.54
C ASN A 318 53.58 -33.92 -49.01
N ASP A 319 52.82 -33.13 -48.23
CA ASP A 319 52.83 -33.14 -46.76
C ASP A 319 54.13 -32.58 -46.13
N ASP A 320 55.00 -31.95 -46.91
CA ASP A 320 56.23 -31.33 -46.38
C ASP A 320 55.96 -29.90 -45.89
N LEU A 321 56.58 -29.51 -44.77
CA LEU A 321 56.48 -28.15 -44.23
C LEU A 321 57.15 -27.14 -45.18
N ALA A 322 56.37 -26.24 -45.76
CA ALA A 322 56.85 -25.27 -46.76
C ALA A 322 57.42 -24.00 -46.12
N VAL A 323 56.69 -23.43 -45.16
CA VAL A 323 57.06 -22.19 -44.47
C VAL A 323 56.27 -22.07 -43.16
N PHE A 324 56.84 -21.35 -42.19
CA PHE A 324 56.17 -20.97 -40.94
C PHE A 324 56.63 -19.57 -40.52
N ASN A 325 55.83 -18.87 -39.72
CA ASN A 325 56.15 -17.51 -39.28
C ASN A 325 56.85 -17.46 -37.91
N ASP A 326 57.28 -16.27 -37.49
CA ASP A 326 58.01 -16.10 -36.22
C ASP A 326 57.15 -16.53 -35.02
N GLN A 327 55.84 -16.24 -35.06
CA GLN A 327 54.92 -16.65 -34.00
C GLN A 327 54.78 -18.18 -33.88
N ALA A 328 54.77 -18.92 -35.00
CA ALA A 328 54.74 -20.38 -34.99
C ALA A 328 56.05 -20.99 -34.47
N ARG A 329 57.21 -20.37 -34.78
CA ARG A 329 58.51 -20.74 -34.19
C ARG A 329 58.49 -20.60 -32.68
N GLU A 330 58.03 -19.47 -32.17
CA GLU A 330 58.04 -19.19 -30.73
C GLU A 330 57.02 -20.02 -29.95
N THR A 331 55.85 -20.29 -30.57
CA THR A 331 54.74 -20.97 -29.90
C THR A 331 54.89 -22.50 -29.90
N PHE A 332 55.40 -23.07 -31.00
CA PHE A 332 55.49 -24.52 -31.22
C PHE A 332 56.92 -25.05 -31.35
N GLY A 333 57.94 -24.18 -31.29
CA GLY A 333 59.35 -24.59 -31.31
C GLY A 333 59.89 -25.01 -32.67
N LEU A 334 59.24 -24.63 -33.78
CA LEU A 334 59.67 -24.99 -35.14
C LEU A 334 61.00 -24.33 -35.50
N HIS A 335 61.96 -25.12 -35.99
CA HIS A 335 63.28 -24.66 -36.40
C HIS A 335 63.35 -24.48 -37.93
N PRO A 336 64.18 -23.56 -38.46
CA PRO A 336 64.39 -23.42 -39.91
C PRO A 336 64.83 -24.71 -40.63
N ASN A 337 65.36 -25.69 -39.90
CA ASN A 337 65.76 -26.99 -40.46
C ASN A 337 64.55 -27.93 -40.69
N ASP A 338 63.40 -27.60 -40.12
CA ASP A 338 62.16 -28.37 -40.26
C ASP A 338 61.48 -28.08 -41.61
N ILE A 339 61.87 -26.99 -42.30
CA ILE A 339 61.41 -26.67 -43.65
C ILE A 339 61.86 -27.78 -44.61
N GLY A 340 60.90 -28.34 -45.34
CA GLY A 340 61.10 -29.48 -46.23
C GLY A 340 61.02 -30.85 -45.55
N SER A 341 60.82 -30.89 -44.22
CA SER A 341 60.56 -32.14 -43.51
C SER A 341 59.09 -32.54 -43.65
N PRO A 342 58.77 -33.85 -43.73
CA PRO A 342 57.40 -34.33 -43.72
C PRO A 342 56.70 -33.94 -42.42
N LEU A 343 55.48 -33.40 -42.50
CA LEU A 343 54.70 -32.97 -41.33
C LEU A 343 54.56 -34.08 -40.27
N ARG A 344 54.43 -35.33 -40.72
CA ARG A 344 54.34 -36.54 -39.85
C ARG A 344 55.52 -36.73 -38.89
N ASP A 345 56.67 -36.13 -39.19
CA ASP A 345 57.90 -36.26 -38.41
C ASP A 345 58.06 -35.11 -37.40
N LEU A 346 57.16 -34.11 -37.44
CA LEU A 346 57.16 -32.94 -36.56
C LEU A 346 56.18 -33.12 -35.39
N GLU A 347 56.55 -32.62 -34.20
CA GLU A 347 55.71 -32.72 -33.00
C GLU A 347 54.36 -32.00 -33.15
N ILE A 348 54.34 -30.90 -33.92
CA ILE A 348 53.14 -30.10 -34.19
C ILE A 348 52.02 -30.90 -34.88
N SER A 349 52.38 -32.01 -35.54
CA SER A 349 51.43 -32.89 -36.21
C SER A 349 50.55 -33.71 -35.26
N TYR A 350 51.00 -33.92 -34.02
CA TYR A 350 50.30 -34.75 -33.03
C TYR A 350 49.84 -33.93 -31.82
N ARG A 351 50.45 -32.77 -31.58
CA ARG A 351 50.09 -31.83 -30.51
C ARG A 351 50.16 -30.41 -31.05
N PRO A 352 49.19 -29.51 -30.77
CA PRO A 352 48.12 -29.66 -29.78
C PRO A 352 46.87 -30.45 -30.23
N ALA A 353 46.74 -30.82 -31.52
CA ALA A 353 45.62 -31.60 -32.05
C ALA A 353 46.07 -32.54 -33.18
N GLU A 354 45.21 -33.47 -33.60
CA GLU A 354 45.47 -34.36 -34.75
C GLU A 354 45.31 -33.63 -36.10
N LEU A 355 46.28 -32.77 -36.43
CA LEU A 355 46.23 -31.90 -37.63
C LEU A 355 46.22 -32.69 -38.95
N ARG A 356 46.72 -33.92 -38.95
CA ARG A 356 46.81 -34.78 -40.16
C ARG A 356 45.44 -35.19 -40.69
N THR A 357 44.49 -35.48 -39.81
CA THR A 357 43.13 -35.85 -40.20
C THR A 357 42.47 -34.69 -40.92
N GLN A 358 42.64 -33.48 -40.39
CA GLN A 358 42.12 -32.24 -40.97
C GLN A 358 42.86 -31.87 -42.27
N LEU A 359 44.17 -32.10 -42.34
CA LEU A 359 44.95 -31.93 -43.56
C LEU A 359 44.41 -32.82 -44.70
N ALA A 360 44.19 -34.11 -44.43
CA ALA A 360 43.67 -35.04 -45.42
C ALA A 360 42.26 -34.67 -45.89
N GLU A 361 41.40 -34.26 -44.96
CA GLU A 361 40.03 -33.83 -45.25
C GLU A 361 40.02 -32.58 -46.15
N VAL A 362 40.77 -31.53 -45.78
CA VAL A 362 40.88 -30.27 -46.54
C VAL A 362 41.51 -30.50 -47.91
N LYS A 363 42.51 -31.37 -48.02
CA LYS A 363 43.11 -31.76 -49.32
C LYS A 363 42.12 -32.49 -50.23
N SER A 364 41.25 -33.32 -49.67
CA SER A 364 40.27 -34.09 -50.46
C SER A 364 39.05 -33.26 -50.90
N ARG A 365 38.61 -32.32 -50.06
CA ARG A 365 37.38 -31.53 -50.27
C ARG A 365 37.63 -30.14 -50.84
N HIS A 366 38.85 -29.63 -50.75
CA HIS A 366 39.20 -28.23 -51.07
C HIS A 366 38.35 -27.19 -50.31
N GLU A 367 37.84 -27.55 -49.12
CA GLU A 367 37.05 -26.69 -48.24
C GLU A 367 37.84 -26.34 -46.97
N PRO A 368 37.73 -25.11 -46.45
CA PRO A 368 38.30 -24.74 -45.16
C PRO A 368 37.71 -25.57 -44.00
N ALA A 369 38.56 -25.96 -43.05
CA ALA A 369 38.15 -26.64 -41.81
C ALA A 369 38.57 -25.84 -40.57
N ARG A 370 37.90 -26.12 -39.45
CA ARG A 370 38.10 -25.41 -38.18
C ARG A 370 38.09 -26.40 -37.02
N ILE A 371 39.11 -26.32 -36.18
CA ILE A 371 39.24 -27.09 -34.94
C ILE A 371 39.10 -26.13 -33.76
N THR A 372 38.14 -26.38 -32.89
CA THR A 372 37.91 -25.57 -31.68
C THR A 372 38.50 -26.26 -30.45
N ASP A 373 38.72 -25.50 -29.38
CA ASP A 373 39.16 -26.00 -28.07
C ASP A 373 40.47 -26.80 -28.11
N VAL A 374 41.44 -26.33 -28.88
CA VAL A 374 42.75 -26.98 -28.99
C VAL A 374 43.62 -26.54 -27.81
N GLU A 375 43.80 -27.43 -26.82
CA GLU A 375 44.63 -27.16 -25.64
C GLU A 375 46.11 -27.33 -25.95
N TRP A 376 46.91 -26.30 -25.64
CA TRP A 376 48.37 -26.36 -25.73
C TRP A 376 49.01 -25.98 -24.41
N GLN A 377 49.78 -26.89 -23.83
CA GLN A 377 50.57 -26.62 -22.65
C GLN A 377 51.97 -26.18 -23.07
N ARG A 378 52.32 -24.92 -22.82
CA ARG A 378 53.67 -24.44 -23.07
C ARG A 378 54.67 -25.10 -22.10
N PRO A 379 55.96 -25.20 -22.46
CA PRO A 379 57.01 -25.73 -21.58
C PRO A 379 57.14 -25.00 -20.23
N ASN A 380 56.65 -23.76 -20.14
CA ASN A 380 56.61 -22.95 -18.91
C ASN A 380 55.40 -23.25 -18.01
N GLY A 381 54.56 -24.23 -18.35
CA GLY A 381 53.37 -24.63 -17.59
C GLY A 381 52.12 -23.79 -17.85
N VAL A 382 52.19 -22.78 -18.73
CA VAL A 382 51.01 -21.96 -19.10
C VAL A 382 50.18 -22.71 -20.14
N VAL A 383 48.89 -22.90 -19.83
CA VAL A 383 47.92 -23.50 -20.76
C VAL A 383 47.36 -22.42 -21.67
N GLN A 384 47.47 -22.61 -22.98
CA GLN A 384 46.81 -21.81 -24.00
C GLN A 384 45.74 -22.61 -24.71
N TRP A 385 44.75 -21.90 -25.23
CA TRP A 385 43.68 -22.47 -26.03
C TRP A 385 43.70 -21.83 -27.40
N PHE A 386 43.69 -22.68 -28.43
CA PHE A 386 43.70 -22.25 -29.82
C PHE A 386 42.40 -22.63 -30.53
N GLU A 387 42.01 -21.79 -31.47
CA GLU A 387 41.13 -22.14 -32.57
C GLU A 387 41.99 -22.27 -33.83
N VAL A 388 41.96 -23.45 -34.46
CA VAL A 388 42.83 -23.76 -35.60
C VAL A 388 42.02 -23.71 -36.88
N GLN A 389 42.41 -22.83 -37.79
CA GLN A 389 41.84 -22.77 -39.13
C GLN A 389 42.77 -23.47 -40.12
N VAL A 390 42.20 -24.36 -40.92
CA VAL A 390 42.91 -25.15 -41.92
C VAL A 390 42.36 -24.76 -43.29
N ASN A 391 43.14 -24.01 -44.06
CA ASN A 391 42.70 -23.39 -45.30
C ASN A 391 43.46 -23.96 -46.50
N PRO A 392 42.79 -24.49 -47.54
CA PRO A 392 43.46 -24.92 -48.77
C PRO A 392 43.96 -23.70 -49.55
N LEU A 393 45.18 -23.79 -50.09
CA LEU A 393 45.78 -22.78 -50.95
C LEU A 393 45.65 -23.25 -52.39
N LEU A 394 44.79 -22.60 -53.16
CA LEU A 394 44.43 -22.97 -54.54
C LEU A 394 45.00 -21.95 -55.53
N ASP A 395 45.45 -22.42 -56.70
CA ASP A 395 45.71 -21.62 -57.89
C ASP A 395 44.79 -22.10 -59.02
N GLY A 396 43.67 -21.40 -59.22
CA GLY A 396 42.57 -21.92 -60.02
C GLY A 396 41.92 -23.14 -59.35
N GLU A 397 41.96 -24.30 -60.00
CA GLU A 397 41.48 -25.59 -59.47
C GLU A 397 42.60 -26.46 -58.87
N ASP A 398 43.87 -26.05 -59.06
CA ASP A 398 45.02 -26.82 -58.60
C ASP A 398 45.37 -26.46 -57.15
N LEU A 399 45.48 -27.49 -56.30
CA LEU A 399 45.91 -27.33 -54.91
C LEU A 399 47.43 -27.11 -54.85
N LEU A 400 47.85 -25.99 -54.30
CA LEU A 400 49.27 -25.67 -54.07
C LEU A 400 49.77 -26.09 -52.68
N GLY A 401 48.87 -26.13 -51.70
CA GLY A 401 49.20 -26.49 -50.32
C GLY A 401 48.06 -26.23 -49.36
N VAL A 402 48.33 -26.34 -48.06
CA VAL A 402 47.36 -26.09 -47.00
C VAL A 402 48.00 -25.22 -45.92
N SER A 403 47.30 -24.15 -45.54
CA SER A 403 47.71 -23.22 -44.50
C SER A 403 47.01 -23.55 -43.19
N PHE A 404 47.77 -23.63 -42.10
CA PHE A 404 47.27 -23.72 -40.73
C PHE A 404 47.46 -22.38 -40.04
N VAL A 405 46.41 -21.90 -39.37
CA VAL A 405 46.38 -20.64 -38.62
C VAL A 405 45.87 -20.94 -37.21
N PHE A 406 46.61 -20.54 -36.18
CA PHE A 406 46.29 -20.81 -34.77
C PHE A 406 45.95 -19.50 -34.06
N ASP A 407 44.65 -19.24 -33.89
CA ASP A 407 44.14 -18.07 -33.17
C ASP A 407 44.13 -18.34 -31.66
N ASP A 408 44.87 -17.56 -30.88
CA ASP A 408 44.88 -17.67 -29.41
C ASP A 408 43.58 -17.11 -28.81
N VAL A 409 42.75 -17.99 -28.27
CA VAL A 409 41.45 -17.67 -27.66
C VAL A 409 41.47 -17.75 -26.13
N THR A 410 42.65 -17.81 -25.51
CA THR A 410 42.83 -18.03 -24.07
C THR A 410 42.13 -16.95 -23.22
N ILE A 411 42.30 -15.67 -23.57
CA ILE A 411 41.70 -14.54 -22.85
C ILE A 411 40.17 -14.56 -23.02
N ALA A 412 39.69 -14.68 -24.26
CA ALA A 412 38.26 -14.71 -24.56
C ALA A 412 37.55 -15.86 -23.84
N ARG A 413 38.17 -17.05 -23.78
CA ARG A 413 37.64 -18.20 -23.04
C ARG A 413 37.63 -17.99 -21.53
N THR A 414 38.67 -17.38 -20.98
CA THR A 414 38.75 -17.08 -19.54
C THR A 414 37.67 -16.09 -19.12
N LEU A 415 37.52 -15.00 -19.88
CA LEU A 415 36.45 -14.02 -19.68
C LEU A 415 35.06 -14.65 -19.79
N ARG A 416 34.84 -15.54 -20.78
CA ARG A 416 33.56 -16.24 -20.94
C ARG A 416 33.23 -17.12 -19.74
N ARG A 417 34.20 -17.83 -19.19
CA ARG A 417 34.01 -18.64 -17.96
C ARG A 417 33.77 -17.78 -16.73
N GLU A 418 34.45 -16.65 -16.61
CA GLU A 418 34.24 -15.71 -15.51
C GLU A 418 32.83 -15.11 -15.59
N LEU A 419 32.39 -14.71 -16.78
CA LEU A 419 31.04 -14.24 -17.05
C LEU A 419 30.00 -15.30 -16.66
N GLU A 420 30.18 -16.57 -17.05
CA GLU A 420 29.28 -17.66 -16.67
C GLU A 420 29.22 -17.86 -15.15
N ARG A 421 30.34 -17.71 -14.43
CA ARG A 421 30.36 -17.80 -12.97
C ARG A 421 29.65 -16.61 -12.32
N THR A 422 29.95 -15.40 -12.75
CA THR A 422 29.31 -14.18 -12.24
C THR A 422 27.81 -14.19 -12.51
N ASN A 423 27.38 -14.69 -13.67
CA ASN A 423 25.96 -14.78 -14.01
C ASN A 423 25.22 -15.77 -13.09
N ARG A 424 25.82 -16.94 -12.81
CA ARG A 424 25.26 -17.89 -11.83
C ARG A 424 25.19 -17.30 -10.41
N GLN A 425 26.21 -16.54 -10.02
CA GLN A 425 26.20 -15.86 -8.72
C GLN A 425 25.11 -14.80 -8.65
N LEU A 426 24.92 -14.04 -9.74
CA LEU A 426 23.86 -13.03 -9.83
C LEU A 426 22.47 -13.67 -9.79
N GLU A 427 22.27 -14.79 -10.47
CA GLU A 427 21.03 -15.58 -10.41
C GLU A 427 20.73 -16.01 -8.97
N ALA A 428 21.70 -16.61 -8.27
CA ALA A 428 21.52 -17.03 -6.87
C ALA A 428 21.20 -15.84 -5.93
N THR A 429 21.89 -14.72 -6.05
CA THR A 429 21.59 -13.52 -5.24
C THR A 429 20.22 -12.92 -5.59
N ASN A 430 19.79 -12.99 -6.85
CA ASN A 430 18.49 -12.50 -7.25
C ASN A 430 17.35 -13.40 -6.73
N GLU A 431 17.56 -14.72 -6.67
CA GLU A 431 16.65 -15.67 -6.02
C GLU A 431 16.54 -15.40 -4.51
N GLU A 432 17.66 -15.17 -3.82
CA GLU A 432 17.65 -14.77 -2.40
C GLU A 432 16.93 -13.43 -2.18
N LEU A 433 17.19 -12.43 -3.03
CA LEU A 433 16.50 -11.14 -2.97
C LEU A 433 15.00 -11.30 -3.23
N GLN A 434 14.60 -12.17 -4.15
CA GLN A 434 13.19 -12.44 -4.40
C GLN A 434 12.53 -13.09 -3.19
N SER A 435 13.16 -14.11 -2.60
CA SER A 435 12.66 -14.78 -1.39
C SER A 435 12.50 -13.82 -0.21
N THR A 436 13.49 -12.95 0.03
CA THR A 436 13.40 -11.94 1.11
C THR A 436 12.33 -10.88 0.82
N ASN A 437 12.08 -10.55 -0.44
CA ASN A 437 11.03 -9.60 -0.81
C ASN A 437 9.63 -10.23 -0.67
N GLU A 438 9.49 -11.52 -0.98
CA GLU A 438 8.26 -12.29 -0.71
C GLU A 438 7.97 -12.35 0.80
N GLU A 439 8.99 -12.61 1.63
CA GLU A 439 8.85 -12.57 3.10
C GLU A 439 8.50 -11.16 3.63
N LEU A 440 9.03 -10.11 3.01
CA LEU A 440 8.65 -8.73 3.34
C LEU A 440 7.22 -8.39 2.91
N GLU A 441 6.76 -8.87 1.76
CA GLU A 441 5.37 -8.69 1.33
C GLU A 441 4.42 -9.41 2.29
N THR A 442 4.71 -10.66 2.69
CA THR A 442 3.87 -11.40 3.64
C THR A 442 3.82 -10.74 5.02
N THR A 443 4.96 -10.26 5.53
CA THR A 443 4.98 -9.56 6.84
C THR A 443 4.24 -8.22 6.78
N ASN A 444 4.23 -7.56 5.63
CA ASN A 444 3.48 -6.32 5.45
C ASN A 444 1.97 -6.56 5.33
N GLU A 445 1.55 -7.66 4.67
CA GLU A 445 0.16 -8.10 4.65
C GLU A 445 -0.34 -8.50 6.05
N GLU A 446 0.47 -9.25 6.81
CA GLU A 446 0.16 -9.57 8.20
C GLU A 446 0.02 -8.29 9.06
N LEU A 447 0.94 -7.32 8.90
CA LEU A 447 0.85 -6.04 9.60
C LEU A 447 -0.43 -5.29 9.23
N GLN A 448 -0.77 -5.22 7.94
CA GLN A 448 -2.00 -4.57 7.51
C GLN A 448 -3.25 -5.25 8.10
N SER A 449 -3.29 -6.58 8.10
CA SER A 449 -4.38 -7.34 8.73
C SER A 449 -4.47 -7.04 10.22
N THR A 450 -3.35 -6.95 10.94
CA THR A 450 -3.38 -6.57 12.37
C THR A 450 -3.86 -5.13 12.60
N VAL A 451 -3.59 -4.22 11.66
CA VAL A 451 -4.10 -2.84 11.72
C VAL A 451 -5.62 -2.84 11.52
N GLU A 452 -6.13 -3.57 10.54
CA GLU A 452 -7.58 -3.73 10.29
C GLU A 452 -8.29 -4.37 11.51
N GLU A 453 -7.69 -5.38 12.13
CA GLU A 453 -8.21 -5.96 13.39
C GLU A 453 -8.20 -4.93 14.54
N LEU A 454 -7.17 -4.10 14.66
CA LEU A 454 -7.13 -3.04 15.67
C LEU A 454 -8.17 -1.95 15.41
N GLU A 455 -8.43 -1.59 14.16
CA GLU A 455 -9.47 -0.63 13.80
C GLU A 455 -10.87 -1.16 14.14
N THR A 456 -11.16 -2.41 13.77
CA THR A 456 -12.44 -3.06 14.12
C THR A 456 -12.65 -3.18 15.63
N THR A 457 -11.62 -3.56 16.40
CA THR A 457 -11.72 -3.59 17.87
C THR A 457 -11.92 -2.20 18.48
N ASN A 458 -11.36 -1.15 17.85
CA ASN A 458 -11.57 0.22 18.27
C ASN A 458 -13.00 0.70 17.95
N GLU A 459 -13.56 0.32 16.81
CA GLU A 459 -14.98 0.57 16.47
C GLU A 459 -15.93 -0.16 17.42
N GLU A 460 -15.65 -1.43 17.75
CA GLU A 460 -16.41 -2.17 18.76
C GLU A 460 -16.34 -1.50 20.13
N LEU A 461 -15.16 -1.06 20.57
CA LEU A 461 -15.00 -0.33 21.82
C LEU A 461 -15.79 0.98 21.81
N GLN A 462 -15.76 1.74 20.72
CA GLN A 462 -16.53 2.97 20.59
C GLN A 462 -18.04 2.68 20.67
N SER A 463 -18.51 1.65 19.97
CA SER A 463 -19.91 1.20 20.03
C SER A 463 -20.32 0.81 21.45
N THR A 464 -19.50 0.02 22.16
CA THR A 464 -19.80 -0.33 23.56
C THR A 464 -19.82 0.88 24.49
N ASN A 465 -19.02 1.91 24.20
CA ASN A 465 -19.01 3.14 24.96
C ASN A 465 -20.29 3.96 24.71
N GLU A 466 -20.75 4.03 23.46
CA GLU A 466 -22.04 4.65 23.08
C GLU A 466 -23.23 3.92 23.72
N GLU A 467 -23.21 2.58 23.76
CA GLU A 467 -24.21 1.79 24.48
C GLU A 467 -24.20 2.06 25.99
N LEU A 468 -23.02 2.17 26.60
CA LEU A 468 -22.88 2.49 28.02
C LEU A 468 -23.38 3.90 28.35
N GLU A 469 -23.10 4.90 27.50
CA GLU A 469 -23.65 6.26 27.66
C GLU A 469 -25.17 6.23 27.59
N THR A 470 -25.74 5.52 26.61
CA THR A 470 -27.20 5.37 26.47
C THR A 470 -27.83 4.73 27.72
N ILE A 471 -27.23 3.64 28.23
CA ILE A 471 -27.69 2.98 29.46
C ILE A 471 -27.61 3.92 30.66
N ASN A 472 -26.56 4.74 30.74
CA ASN A 472 -26.41 5.71 31.81
C ASN A 472 -27.48 6.81 31.74
N GLU A 473 -27.81 7.30 30.54
CA GLU A 473 -28.90 8.26 30.32
C GLU A 473 -30.27 7.65 30.72
N GLU A 474 -30.54 6.39 30.35
CA GLU A 474 -31.77 5.69 30.78
C GLU A 474 -31.82 5.50 32.31
N LEU A 475 -30.70 5.13 32.93
CA LEU A 475 -30.61 5.01 34.39
C LEU A 475 -30.82 6.36 35.09
N GLN A 476 -30.30 7.44 34.52
CA GLN A 476 -30.48 8.77 35.08
C GLN A 476 -31.93 9.24 34.93
N SER A 477 -32.55 8.99 33.78
CA SER A 477 -33.97 9.27 33.54
C SER A 477 -34.87 8.49 34.50
N THR A 478 -34.63 7.19 34.69
CA THR A 478 -35.41 6.37 35.64
C THR A 478 -35.22 6.83 37.08
N ASN A 479 -34.03 7.27 37.46
CA ASN A 479 -33.77 7.86 38.77
C ASN A 479 -34.55 9.17 38.97
N ASP A 480 -34.59 10.03 37.95
CA ASP A 480 -35.37 11.27 37.98
C ASP A 480 -36.88 10.97 38.08
N GLU A 481 -37.40 9.97 37.36
CA GLU A 481 -38.79 9.52 37.49
C GLU A 481 -39.10 8.98 38.89
N LEU A 482 -38.21 8.14 39.45
CA LEU A 482 -38.35 7.62 40.81
C LEU A 482 -38.37 8.75 41.85
N LYS A 483 -37.53 9.77 41.67
CA LYS A 483 -37.51 10.94 42.53
C LYS A 483 -38.81 11.72 42.47
N VAL A 484 -39.35 11.96 41.27
CA VAL A 484 -40.65 12.61 41.09
C VAL A 484 -41.78 11.82 41.76
N ILE A 485 -41.78 10.50 41.62
CA ILE A 485 -42.77 9.62 42.29
C ILE A 485 -42.62 9.71 43.81
N ASN A 486 -41.39 9.70 44.32
CA ASN A 486 -41.13 9.77 45.74
C ASN A 486 -41.57 11.12 46.33
N ASP A 487 -41.31 12.23 45.63
CA ASP A 487 -41.77 13.57 46.02
C ASP A 487 -43.31 13.63 46.03
N ALA A 488 -43.98 13.06 45.01
CA ALA A 488 -45.44 12.99 44.96
C ALA A 488 -46.03 12.13 46.11
N LEU A 489 -45.38 11.02 46.47
CA LEU A 489 -45.76 10.22 47.64
C LEU A 489 -45.56 10.99 48.95
N GLY A 490 -44.47 11.77 49.05
CA GLY A 490 -44.21 12.69 50.15
C GLY A 490 -45.33 13.70 50.31
N ASP A 491 -45.71 14.38 49.22
CA ASP A 491 -46.81 15.35 49.19
C ASP A 491 -48.13 14.68 49.62
N ARG A 492 -48.43 13.49 49.08
CA ARG A 492 -49.66 12.76 49.44
C ARG A 492 -49.69 12.36 50.91
N SER A 493 -48.55 11.99 51.48
CA SER A 493 -48.40 11.71 52.91
C SER A 493 -48.66 12.96 53.75
N THR A 494 -48.12 14.12 53.36
CA THR A 494 -48.39 15.38 54.07
C THR A 494 -49.87 15.80 53.99
N GLU A 495 -50.52 15.59 52.85
CA GLU A 495 -51.95 15.85 52.68
C GLU A 495 -52.80 14.94 53.59
N LEU A 496 -52.48 13.64 53.63
CA LEU A 496 -53.14 12.68 54.52
C LEU A 496 -52.97 13.06 55.99
N ASN A 497 -51.76 13.41 56.41
CA ASN A 497 -51.50 13.86 57.78
C ASN A 497 -52.30 15.11 58.12
N ARG A 498 -52.38 16.09 57.20
CA ARG A 498 -53.18 17.31 57.39
C ARG A 498 -54.68 17.02 57.56
N VAL A 499 -55.23 16.08 56.79
CA VAL A 499 -56.63 15.64 56.94
C VAL A 499 -56.81 14.94 58.28
N ASN A 500 -55.87 14.07 58.67
CA ASN A 500 -55.94 13.34 59.93
C ASN A 500 -55.88 14.29 61.15
N ASP A 501 -54.96 15.24 61.16
CA ASP A 501 -54.84 16.28 62.19
C ASP A 501 -56.11 17.12 62.31
N PHE A 502 -56.75 17.43 61.18
CA PHE A 502 -58.03 18.14 61.16
C PHE A 502 -59.16 17.31 61.77
N LEU A 503 -59.27 16.02 61.43
CA LEU A 503 -60.25 15.12 62.02
C LEU A 503 -60.04 14.96 63.53
N GLN A 504 -58.80 14.78 63.97
CA GLN A 504 -58.46 14.73 65.40
C GLN A 504 -58.85 16.04 66.11
N SER A 505 -58.55 17.19 65.52
CA SER A 505 -58.92 18.50 66.07
C SER A 505 -60.44 18.66 66.24
N ILE A 506 -61.24 18.19 65.28
CA ILE A 506 -62.70 18.15 65.40
C ILE A 506 -63.11 17.25 66.56
N LEU A 507 -62.59 16.02 66.64
CA LEU A 507 -62.95 15.06 67.68
C LEU A 507 -62.58 15.57 69.09
N THR A 508 -61.43 16.23 69.24
CA THR A 508 -61.01 16.86 70.51
C THR A 508 -61.90 18.05 70.88
N GLY A 509 -62.41 18.81 69.91
CA GLY A 509 -63.28 19.96 70.16
C GLY A 509 -64.69 19.60 70.66
N ILE A 510 -65.16 18.37 70.44
CA ILE A 510 -66.47 17.90 70.89
C ILE A 510 -66.42 17.55 72.38
N LYS A 511 -67.17 18.31 73.20
CA LYS A 511 -67.28 18.08 74.65
C LYS A 511 -68.10 16.85 75.04
N ALA A 512 -68.96 16.36 74.13
CA ALA A 512 -69.66 15.10 74.31
C ALA A 512 -68.69 13.92 74.20
N GLY A 513 -68.98 12.82 74.91
CA GLY A 513 -68.25 11.58 74.71
C GLY A 513 -68.64 10.95 73.39
N VAL A 514 -67.69 10.88 72.45
CA VAL A 514 -67.87 10.30 71.13
C VAL A 514 -67.06 9.02 71.04
N VAL A 515 -67.75 7.93 70.72
CA VAL A 515 -67.16 6.62 70.47
C VAL A 515 -67.63 6.14 69.11
N VAL A 516 -66.70 5.76 68.25
CA VAL A 516 -67.00 5.13 66.96
C VAL A 516 -66.60 3.66 67.05
N ILE A 517 -67.48 2.76 66.61
CA ILE A 517 -67.22 1.32 66.55
C ILE A 517 -67.38 0.77 65.13
N ASP A 518 -66.64 -0.29 64.81
CA ASP A 518 -66.77 -1.02 63.54
C ASP A 518 -67.89 -2.07 63.57
N GLN A 519 -68.05 -2.81 62.47
CA GLN A 519 -69.01 -3.92 62.36
C GLN A 519 -68.77 -5.06 63.36
N ALA A 520 -67.55 -5.21 63.87
CA ALA A 520 -67.18 -6.17 64.90
C ALA A 520 -67.32 -5.60 66.32
N MET A 521 -67.90 -4.40 66.48
CA MET A 521 -67.99 -3.64 67.73
C MET A 521 -66.62 -3.31 68.37
N GLN A 522 -65.55 -3.25 67.58
CA GLN A 522 -64.27 -2.72 68.02
C GLN A 522 -64.29 -1.20 67.97
N VAL A 523 -63.73 -0.56 68.99
CA VAL A 523 -63.63 0.90 69.07
C VAL A 523 -62.59 1.39 68.05
N ILE A 524 -63.03 2.18 67.09
CA ILE A 524 -62.20 2.81 66.05
C ILE A 524 -61.74 4.20 66.49
N ALA A 525 -62.60 4.94 67.20
CA ALA A 525 -62.28 6.26 67.69
C ALA A 525 -62.86 6.48 69.09
N TRP A 526 -62.05 7.08 69.97
CA TRP A 526 -62.43 7.42 71.32
C TRP A 526 -61.98 8.86 71.60
N ASN A 527 -62.91 9.80 71.72
CA ASN A 527 -62.52 11.21 71.85
C ASN A 527 -62.21 11.63 73.31
N ALA A 528 -61.67 12.84 73.48
CA ALA A 528 -61.36 13.39 74.79
C ALA A 528 -62.58 13.48 75.74
N GLY A 529 -63.77 13.75 75.21
CA GLY A 529 -65.01 13.73 75.99
C GLY A 529 -65.34 12.33 76.54
N ALA A 530 -65.06 11.27 75.79
CA ALA A 530 -65.26 9.89 76.22
C ALA A 530 -64.21 9.50 77.28
N GLU A 531 -62.96 9.95 77.13
CA GLU A 531 -61.94 9.80 78.18
C GLU A 531 -62.34 10.48 79.49
N GLU A 532 -62.85 11.71 79.41
CA GLU A 532 -63.28 12.46 80.59
C GLU A 532 -64.49 11.79 81.28
N LEU A 533 -65.46 11.34 80.48
CA LEU A 533 -66.71 10.76 80.97
C LEU A 533 -66.49 9.41 81.63
N TRP A 534 -65.66 8.54 81.04
CA TRP A 534 -65.44 7.16 81.49
C TRP A 534 -64.14 6.93 82.25
N GLY A 535 -63.14 7.80 82.13
CA GLY A 535 -61.85 7.69 82.79
C GLY A 535 -60.91 6.65 82.17
N VAL A 536 -61.09 6.34 80.88
CA VAL A 536 -60.24 5.42 80.10
C VAL A 536 -59.59 6.21 78.97
N HIS A 537 -58.28 6.08 78.81
CA HIS A 537 -57.55 6.76 77.75
C HIS A 537 -57.80 6.13 76.37
N THR A 538 -57.71 6.94 75.32
CA THR A 538 -57.92 6.57 73.92
C THR A 538 -57.07 5.36 73.53
N ALA A 539 -55.79 5.35 73.90
CA ALA A 539 -54.87 4.24 73.64
C ALA A 539 -55.20 2.92 74.36
N GLU A 540 -56.01 2.96 75.43
CA GLU A 540 -56.51 1.76 76.15
C GLU A 540 -57.82 1.26 75.53
N ALA A 541 -58.62 2.16 74.96
CA ALA A 541 -59.95 1.87 74.41
C ALA A 541 -59.94 1.49 72.92
N GLU A 542 -59.14 2.17 72.08
CA GLU A 542 -59.07 1.88 70.64
C GLU A 542 -58.58 0.46 70.35
N GLY A 543 -59.20 -0.20 69.38
CA GLY A 543 -58.95 -1.59 69.01
C GLY A 543 -59.51 -2.65 69.99
N ARG A 544 -60.10 -2.23 71.13
CA ARG A 544 -60.82 -3.13 72.04
C ARG A 544 -62.28 -3.26 71.63
N HIS A 545 -62.86 -4.42 71.93
CA HIS A 545 -64.29 -4.64 71.74
C HIS A 545 -65.06 -3.83 72.79
N LEU A 546 -66.07 -3.05 72.38
CA LEU A 546 -66.78 -2.09 73.23
C LEU A 546 -67.34 -2.72 74.51
N LEU A 547 -67.85 -3.96 74.42
CA LEU A 547 -68.43 -4.67 75.56
C LEU A 547 -67.41 -5.16 76.59
N ASP A 548 -66.13 -5.24 76.21
CA ASP A 548 -65.06 -5.73 77.07
C ASP A 548 -64.40 -4.59 77.87
N LEU A 549 -64.77 -3.34 77.57
CA LEU A 549 -64.30 -2.19 78.31
C LEU A 549 -64.95 -2.16 79.70
N ASP A 550 -64.11 -2.12 80.74
CA ASP A 550 -64.54 -1.93 82.14
C ASP A 550 -64.86 -0.45 82.40
N ILE A 551 -65.89 0.01 81.68
CA ILE A 551 -66.51 1.32 81.83
C ILE A 551 -67.90 1.06 82.39
N GLY A 552 -68.31 1.73 83.46
CA GLY A 552 -69.62 1.46 84.10
C GLY A 552 -70.83 2.01 83.32
N LEU A 553 -70.74 1.98 81.99
CA LEU A 553 -71.85 2.18 81.05
C LEU A 553 -72.73 0.90 81.05
N PRO A 554 -74.06 1.00 81.18
CA PRO A 554 -74.97 -0.15 81.16
C PRO A 554 -75.00 -0.88 79.80
N MET A 555 -74.04 -1.79 79.58
CA MET A 555 -73.86 -2.50 78.30
C MET A 555 -75.08 -3.34 77.88
N THR A 556 -75.89 -3.79 78.84
CA THR A 556 -77.15 -4.52 78.57
C THR A 556 -78.17 -3.69 77.81
N GLU A 557 -78.17 -2.37 78.00
CA GLU A 557 -79.10 -1.44 77.36
C GLU A 557 -78.50 -0.81 76.10
N VAL A 558 -77.18 -0.62 76.08
CA VAL A 558 -76.45 -0.03 74.93
C VAL A 558 -76.27 -1.03 73.78
N LYS A 559 -76.01 -2.31 74.07
CA LYS A 559 -75.73 -3.34 73.06
C LYS A 559 -76.84 -3.48 71.99
N PRO A 560 -78.14 -3.55 72.32
CA PRO A 560 -79.19 -3.64 71.31
C PRO A 560 -79.23 -2.43 70.38
N VAL A 561 -79.02 -1.23 70.93
CA VAL A 561 -79.06 0.02 70.18
C VAL A 561 -77.84 0.13 69.25
N ALA A 562 -76.66 -0.28 69.72
CA ALA A 562 -75.45 -0.38 68.87
C ALA A 562 -75.62 -1.40 67.74
N LEU A 563 -76.18 -2.58 68.01
CA LEU A 563 -76.41 -3.61 66.99
C LEU A 563 -77.44 -3.16 65.94
N ASN A 564 -78.49 -2.43 66.35
CA ASN A 564 -79.45 -1.85 65.41
C ASN A 564 -78.79 -0.81 64.50
N ALA A 565 -77.93 0.05 65.06
CA ALA A 565 -77.16 1.03 64.29
C ALA A 565 -76.18 0.38 63.30
N LEU A 566 -75.62 -0.79 63.64
CA LEU A 566 -74.77 -1.56 62.74
C LEU A 566 -75.54 -2.30 61.64
N SER A 567 -76.81 -2.62 61.88
CA SER A 567 -77.64 -3.42 60.96
C SER A 567 -78.47 -2.57 59.99
N ASP A 568 -78.85 -1.35 60.39
CA ASP A 568 -79.65 -0.42 59.60
C ASP A 568 -78.90 0.93 59.43
N PRO A 569 -78.44 1.25 58.20
CA PRO A 569 -77.72 2.49 57.89
C PRO A 569 -78.48 3.79 58.17
N THR A 570 -79.79 3.72 58.40
CA THR A 570 -80.64 4.89 58.70
C THR A 570 -81.05 4.97 60.17
N TYR A 571 -80.63 4.01 60.98
CA TYR A 571 -81.03 3.93 62.37
C TYR A 571 -80.40 5.03 63.21
N VAL A 572 -81.25 5.70 64.00
CA VAL A 572 -80.87 6.61 65.07
C VAL A 572 -81.67 6.22 66.31
N GLY A 573 -80.97 5.75 67.34
CA GLY A 573 -81.54 5.41 68.64
C GLY A 573 -81.10 6.40 69.71
N GLU A 574 -82.01 6.75 70.60
CA GLU A 574 -81.71 7.58 71.78
C GLU A 574 -82.06 6.83 73.06
N LEU A 575 -81.12 6.82 74.02
CA LEU A 575 -81.27 6.23 75.33
C LEU A 575 -80.96 7.26 76.41
N ARG A 576 -81.67 7.18 77.54
CA ARG A 576 -81.30 7.87 78.78
C ARG A 576 -80.93 6.84 79.81
N LEU A 577 -79.69 6.88 80.27
CA LEU A 577 -79.11 5.87 81.13
C LEU A 577 -78.56 6.52 82.40
N GLU A 578 -78.72 5.86 83.53
CA GLU A 578 -77.93 6.15 84.73
C GLU A 578 -76.73 5.21 84.75
N ALA A 579 -75.53 5.79 84.83
CA ALA A 579 -74.28 5.05 84.81
C ALA A 579 -73.38 5.53 85.94
N VAL A 580 -72.46 4.66 86.37
CA VAL A 580 -71.41 5.02 87.32
C VAL A 580 -70.09 4.90 86.59
N ASN A 581 -69.38 6.01 86.38
CA ASN A 581 -68.11 5.94 85.66
C ASN A 581 -67.03 5.20 86.47
N ARG A 582 -65.89 4.88 85.85
CA ARG A 582 -64.76 4.17 86.50
C ARG A 582 -64.21 4.91 87.73
N ARG A 583 -64.51 6.21 87.86
CA ARG A 583 -64.15 7.08 89.01
C ARG A 583 -65.20 7.08 90.14
N GLY A 584 -66.26 6.27 90.04
CA GLY A 584 -67.30 6.12 91.06
C GLY A 584 -68.34 7.25 91.10
N ARG A 585 -68.43 8.10 90.07
CA ARG A 585 -69.40 9.19 89.98
C ARG A 585 -70.65 8.72 89.23
N THR A 586 -71.82 8.86 89.86
CA THR A 586 -73.12 8.64 89.21
C THR A 586 -73.41 9.79 88.24
N ILE A 587 -73.72 9.44 86.99
CA ILE A 587 -74.05 10.38 85.92
C ILE A 587 -75.31 9.89 85.20
N THR A 588 -76.22 10.83 84.91
CA THR A 588 -77.34 10.58 84.00
C THR A 588 -76.90 11.06 82.62
N LEU A 589 -76.90 10.16 81.64
CA LEU A 589 -76.42 10.44 80.30
C LEU A 589 -77.52 10.21 79.25
N ARG A 590 -77.51 11.07 78.24
CA ARG A 590 -78.23 10.90 76.99
C ARG A 590 -77.25 10.31 75.99
N LEU A 591 -77.53 9.09 75.53
CA LEU A 591 -76.76 8.40 74.50
C LEU A 591 -77.55 8.39 73.20
N VAL A 592 -76.99 8.99 72.17
CA VAL A 592 -77.49 8.90 70.80
C VAL A 592 -76.57 7.97 70.03
N CYS A 593 -77.13 6.90 69.47
CA CYS A 593 -76.41 5.97 68.61
C CYS A 593 -76.95 6.06 67.20
N SER A 594 -76.07 6.23 66.23
CA SER A 594 -76.43 6.32 64.81
C SER A 594 -75.50 5.48 63.97
N ALA A 595 -75.98 5.01 62.82
CA ALA A 595 -75.14 4.31 61.86
C ALA A 595 -74.08 5.26 61.26
N LEU A 596 -72.86 4.77 61.10
CA LEU A 596 -71.80 5.47 60.38
C LEU A 596 -71.71 4.91 58.95
N SER A 597 -72.23 5.65 57.97
CA SER A 597 -72.16 5.28 56.56
C SER A 597 -70.88 5.80 55.90
N ASN A 598 -70.24 4.98 55.05
CA ASN A 598 -69.20 5.48 54.15
C ASN A 598 -69.81 6.34 53.02
N THR A 599 -68.98 6.99 52.21
CA THR A 599 -69.41 7.77 51.03
C THR A 599 -70.13 6.96 49.94
N HIS A 600 -70.22 5.64 50.06
CA HIS A 600 -70.91 4.74 49.14
C HIS A 600 -72.24 4.22 49.71
N GLY A 601 -72.64 4.64 50.92
CA GLY A 601 -73.92 4.29 51.54
C GLY A 601 -73.94 2.94 52.27
N ASP A 602 -72.80 2.24 52.33
CA ASP A 602 -72.68 1.00 53.10
C ASP A 602 -72.38 1.33 54.58
N GLY A 603 -73.09 0.67 55.49
CA GLY A 603 -72.91 0.81 56.93
C GLY A 603 -71.54 0.30 57.36
N ASN A 604 -70.66 1.21 57.78
CA ASN A 604 -69.26 0.91 58.07
C ASN A 604 -68.94 0.88 59.58
N GLY A 605 -69.94 1.16 60.42
CA GLY A 605 -69.80 1.22 61.86
C GLY A 605 -70.99 1.91 62.54
N ALA A 606 -70.85 2.20 63.83
CA ALA A 606 -71.82 2.98 64.59
C ALA A 606 -71.13 4.10 65.37
N LEU A 607 -71.79 5.25 65.44
CA LEU A 607 -71.39 6.44 66.18
C LEU A 607 -72.23 6.54 67.45
N LEU A 608 -71.59 6.50 68.61
CA LEU A 608 -72.21 6.69 69.92
C LEU A 608 -71.77 8.06 70.47
N VAL A 609 -72.73 8.96 70.62
CA VAL A 609 -72.54 10.28 71.22
C VAL A 609 -73.22 10.31 72.59
N MET A 610 -72.46 10.69 73.62
CA MET A 610 -72.85 10.59 75.02
C MET A 610 -72.72 11.97 75.67
N GLU A 611 -73.84 12.51 76.14
CA GLU A 611 -73.90 13.82 76.80
C GLU A 611 -74.48 13.68 78.20
N THR A 612 -73.88 14.34 79.19
CA THR A 612 -74.43 14.38 80.55
C THR A 612 -75.64 15.30 80.62
N VAL A 613 -76.77 14.81 81.14
CA VAL A 613 -77.96 15.62 81.34
C VAL A 613 -77.96 16.18 82.77
N PRO A 614 -78.12 17.50 82.98
CA PRO A 614 -78.24 18.05 84.33
C PRO A 614 -79.49 17.52 85.03
N ALA A 615 -79.40 17.24 86.33
CA ALA A 615 -80.48 16.63 87.12
C ALA A 615 -81.71 17.54 87.39
N ASP A 616 -81.82 18.71 86.75
CA ASP A 616 -82.98 19.61 86.87
C ASP A 616 -83.28 20.33 85.53
N ALA A 617 -84.25 19.82 84.78
CA ALA A 617 -84.95 20.57 83.73
C ALA A 617 -86.36 19.98 83.51
N GLY A 618 -87.24 20.22 84.49
CA GLY A 618 -88.68 20.10 84.29
C GLY A 618 -89.18 21.19 83.33
N THR A 619 -90.01 20.75 82.38
CA THR A 619 -91.09 21.49 81.70
C THR A 619 -91.00 23.02 81.67
N SER A 620 -90.69 23.59 80.50
CA SER A 620 -91.19 24.92 80.09
C SER A 620 -91.16 25.04 78.57
N VAL A 621 -92.36 25.02 78.00
CA VAL A 621 -92.67 25.46 76.64
C VAL A 621 -92.31 26.94 76.53
N ASN A 622 -91.51 27.34 75.53
CA ASN A 622 -91.73 28.62 74.87
C ASN A 622 -91.17 28.66 73.45
N SER A 623 -92.10 28.99 72.58
CA SER A 623 -92.11 29.41 71.19
C SER A 623 -91.07 30.43 70.71
N LEU A 624 -90.78 30.33 69.40
CA LEU A 624 -90.30 31.34 68.42
C LEU A 624 -88.83 31.78 68.59
N GLN A 625 -88.00 31.85 67.55
CA GLN A 625 -88.26 32.24 66.15
C GLN A 625 -87.13 31.73 65.24
#